data_AF-A0A9W8Y0T0-F1
#
_entry.id   AF-A0A9W8Y0T0-F1
#
_cell.length_a   1.000
_cell.length_b   1.000
_cell.length_c   1.000
_cell.angle_alpha   90.00
_cell.angle_beta   90.00
_cell.angle_gamma   90.00
#
_symmetry.space_group_name_H-M   'P 1'
#
loop_
_entity.id
_entity.type
_entity.pdbx_description
1 polymer ?
#
loop_
_entity_poly.entity_id
_entity_poly.type
_entity_poly.pdbx_seq_one_letter_code
_entity_poly.pdbx_strand_id
1 'polypeptide(L)'
;MRASIVVLLALLVLAAGTQHGHGRDHAHGLRHRHALEVEVVTVTDVVYHTVTVVASSTAPPYKPNVCCKPRASLTSHNFPQLKTLSAAQSTSVPGNGSYPYQPIVAVANSASVKNSCSYAVYVTSEGHSSCGPGAENELIAAYSTYTEKLRKCETGGISLKISKSQDMGNPMQFEYSVWTDEPTVSYDISYLNCMNGNDLSACAGHDGGIQASAGDDSCPAYHCIANEMCDKQAYVVAEFDYKPGAPVGACAVDKGIAFELCAGNH
;
A
#
# COMPACT_ATOMS: atom_id res chain seq x y z
N MET A 1 -1.58 64.53 49.19
CA MET A 1 -0.86 65.79 48.90
C MET A 1 0.58 65.44 48.55
N ARG A 2 1.05 65.87 47.36
CA ARG A 2 2.43 66.18 46.89
C ARG A 2 3.57 65.23 47.36
N ALA A 3 4.46 64.72 46.51
CA ALA A 3 5.15 65.41 45.43
C ALA A 3 5.76 64.44 44.41
N SER A 4 5.76 64.89 43.15
CA SER A 4 6.52 64.34 42.03
C SER A 4 8.01 64.66 42.19
N ILE A 5 8.89 63.75 41.80
CA ILE A 5 10.26 64.06 41.36
C ILE A 5 10.47 63.39 40.00
N VAL A 6 10.60 64.23 38.98
CA VAL A 6 11.11 63.91 37.65
C VAL A 6 12.59 64.27 37.66
N VAL A 7 13.46 63.34 37.27
CA VAL A 7 14.84 63.65 36.86
C VAL A 7 15.09 63.01 35.50
N LEU A 8 15.51 63.87 34.58
CA LEU A 8 15.81 63.62 33.17
C LEU A 8 17.30 63.28 32.98
N LEU A 9 17.56 62.46 31.94
CA LEU A 9 18.78 62.28 31.13
C LEU A 9 20.07 61.72 31.76
N ALA A 10 20.55 60.62 31.17
CA ALA A 10 21.64 60.68 30.19
C ALA A 10 21.72 59.41 29.34
N LEU A 11 21.79 59.59 28.02
CA LEU A 11 22.10 58.56 27.03
C LEU A 11 23.52 58.03 27.21
N LEU A 12 23.70 56.72 27.10
CA LEU A 12 24.93 56.10 26.62
C LEU A 12 24.57 55.13 25.50
N VAL A 13 25.01 55.48 24.29
CA VAL A 13 25.00 54.66 23.09
C VAL A 13 26.07 53.58 23.25
N LEU A 14 25.67 52.31 23.27
CA LEU A 14 26.54 51.22 22.82
C LEU A 14 25.79 50.41 21.76
N ALA A 15 26.25 50.55 20.53
CA ALA A 15 25.95 49.63 19.45
C ALA A 15 26.80 48.37 19.67
N ALA A 16 26.13 47.23 19.90
CA ALA A 16 26.70 45.91 19.71
C ALA A 16 25.78 45.15 18.77
N GLY A 17 26.19 45.04 17.51
CA GLY A 17 25.52 44.18 16.53
C GLY A 17 25.66 42.72 16.95
N THR A 18 24.53 42.03 17.05
CA THR A 18 24.49 40.57 17.16
C THR A 18 23.79 40.03 15.92
N GLN A 19 24.54 39.27 15.13
CA GLN A 19 24.02 38.44 14.06
C GLN A 19 22.98 37.48 14.63
N HIS A 20 21.75 37.56 14.15
CA HIS A 20 20.77 36.50 14.33
C HIS A 20 21.10 35.35 13.37
N GLY A 21 21.92 34.41 13.84
CA GLY A 21 21.99 33.08 13.26
C GLY A 21 20.81 32.25 13.77
N HIS A 22 19.87 31.92 12.88
CA HIS A 22 18.85 30.92 13.15
C HIS A 22 19.46 29.52 13.01
N GLY A 23 20.28 29.12 13.98
CA GLY A 23 20.60 27.73 14.26
C GLY A 23 19.58 27.18 15.26
N ARG A 24 18.43 26.71 14.77
CA ARG A 24 17.51 25.89 15.58
C ARG A 24 18.01 24.45 15.49
N ASP A 25 19.07 24.16 16.24
CA ASP A 25 19.36 22.81 16.68
C ASP A 25 18.22 22.38 17.60
N HIS A 26 17.32 21.55 17.06
CA HIS A 26 16.32 20.86 17.85
C HIS A 26 16.98 19.69 18.57
N ALA A 27 17.62 20.00 19.71
CA ALA A 27 17.98 19.02 20.72
C ALA A 27 16.70 18.53 21.43
N HIS A 28 16.12 17.45 20.91
CA HIS A 28 15.12 16.66 21.63
C HIS A 28 15.73 15.31 22.05
N GLY A 29 15.84 15.11 23.38
CA GLY A 29 15.45 13.84 23.98
C GLY A 29 16.44 12.68 24.09
N LEU A 30 17.75 12.89 24.24
CA LEU A 30 18.66 11.79 24.66
C LEU A 30 18.67 11.64 26.20
N ARG A 31 17.61 11.09 26.78
CA ARG A 31 17.62 10.62 28.18
C ARG A 31 16.71 9.41 28.40
N HIS A 32 17.06 8.28 27.79
CA HIS A 32 16.73 6.95 28.31
C HIS A 32 17.86 5.98 27.99
N ARG A 33 18.96 6.05 28.76
CA ARG A 33 19.91 4.93 28.85
C ARG A 33 19.26 3.86 29.72
N HIS A 34 18.48 2.98 29.10
CA HIS A 34 18.21 1.67 29.70
C HIS A 34 19.47 0.81 29.48
N ALA A 35 19.98 0.25 30.57
CA ALA A 35 20.96 -0.83 30.49
C ALA A 35 20.32 -2.00 29.74
N LEU A 36 20.83 -2.28 28.54
CA LEU A 36 20.52 -3.49 27.79
C LEU A 36 21.21 -4.67 28.49
N GLU A 37 20.45 -5.44 29.27
CA GLU A 37 20.82 -6.83 29.53
C GLU A 37 20.53 -7.62 28.25
N VAL A 38 21.59 -7.97 27.53
CA VAL A 38 21.50 -8.82 26.34
C VAL A 38 21.48 -10.26 26.81
N GLU A 39 20.28 -10.86 26.87
CA GLU A 39 20.15 -12.30 27.00
C GLU A 39 20.38 -12.94 25.62
N VAL A 40 21.54 -13.59 25.48
CA VAL A 40 21.87 -14.36 24.28
C VAL A 40 21.12 -15.69 24.34
N VAL A 41 19.92 -15.73 23.74
CA VAL A 41 19.18 -16.97 23.54
C VAL A 41 19.84 -17.75 22.40
N THR A 42 20.52 -18.84 22.73
CA THR A 42 21.11 -19.77 21.78
C THR A 42 20.02 -20.69 21.25
N VAL A 43 19.56 -20.48 20.01
CA VAL A 43 18.61 -21.38 19.34
C VAL A 43 19.40 -22.58 18.79
N THR A 44 19.29 -23.73 19.45
CA THR A 44 20.12 -24.91 19.13
C THR A 44 19.61 -25.82 18.03
N ASP A 45 18.37 -25.71 17.54
CA ASP A 45 17.87 -26.70 16.57
C ASP A 45 16.97 -26.09 15.49
N VAL A 46 17.40 -26.23 14.23
CA VAL A 46 16.55 -26.03 13.05
C VAL A 46 16.17 -27.41 12.53
N VAL A 47 14.90 -27.79 12.71
CA VAL A 47 14.35 -29.05 12.19
C VAL A 47 13.85 -28.81 10.77
N TYR A 48 14.51 -29.41 9.79
CA TYR A 48 14.04 -29.42 8.40
C TYR A 48 13.10 -30.60 8.18
N HIS A 49 11.84 -30.33 7.85
CA HIS A 49 10.91 -31.35 7.38
C HIS A 49 10.94 -31.39 5.85
N THR A 50 11.53 -32.45 5.28
CA THR A 50 11.46 -32.71 3.85
C THR A 50 10.19 -33.50 3.56
N VAL A 51 9.22 -32.86 2.89
CA VAL A 51 8.00 -33.53 2.41
C VAL A 51 8.23 -34.01 0.98
N THR A 52 8.35 -35.32 0.79
CA THR A 52 8.42 -35.93 -0.55
C THR A 52 7.01 -36.26 -1.03
N VAL A 53 6.53 -35.50 -2.03
CA VAL A 53 5.26 -35.81 -2.69
C VAL A 53 5.51 -36.89 -3.73
N VAL A 54 5.02 -38.10 -3.46
CA VAL A 54 5.08 -39.22 -4.41
C VAL A 54 3.85 -39.11 -5.32
N ALA A 55 4.06 -38.72 -6.58
CA ALA A 55 3.01 -38.72 -7.59
C ALA A 55 2.60 -40.16 -7.92
N SER A 56 1.38 -40.54 -7.54
CA SER A 56 0.80 -41.84 -7.91
C SER A 56 0.18 -41.74 -9.30
N SER A 57 0.93 -42.12 -10.34
CA SER A 57 0.43 -42.19 -11.71
C SER A 57 0.00 -43.61 -12.07
N THR A 58 -1.26 -43.95 -11.82
CA THR A 58 -1.92 -45.09 -12.48
C THR A 58 -2.84 -44.55 -13.57
N ALA A 59 -2.25 -44.19 -14.72
CA ALA A 59 -2.99 -43.97 -15.95
C ALA A 59 -2.79 -45.19 -16.87
N PRO A 60 -3.86 -45.82 -17.39
CA PRO A 60 -3.75 -46.95 -18.30
C PRO A 60 -3.23 -46.53 -19.70
N PRO A 61 -2.62 -47.46 -20.45
CA PRO A 61 -2.00 -47.18 -21.74
C PRO A 61 -3.04 -46.82 -22.82
N TYR A 62 -2.95 -45.61 -23.35
CA TYR A 62 -3.74 -45.12 -24.48
C TYR A 62 -3.22 -45.73 -25.80
N LYS A 63 -4.08 -46.43 -26.54
CA LYS A 63 -3.78 -46.95 -27.89
C LYS A 63 -3.97 -45.86 -28.95
N PRO A 64 -2.99 -45.60 -29.82
CA PRO A 64 -3.17 -44.67 -30.94
C PRO A 64 -3.87 -45.39 -32.10
N ASN A 65 -5.08 -44.96 -32.45
CA ASN A 65 -5.72 -45.33 -33.71
C ASN A 65 -5.41 -44.28 -34.77
N VAL A 66 -4.60 -44.71 -35.75
CA VAL A 66 -4.38 -44.04 -37.02
C VAL A 66 -5.56 -44.34 -37.94
N CYS A 67 -6.33 -43.32 -38.37
CA CYS A 67 -6.78 -43.19 -39.76
C CYS A 67 -7.52 -41.86 -39.96
N CYS A 68 -7.01 -41.01 -40.86
CA CYS A 68 -7.53 -40.92 -42.24
C CYS A 68 -7.09 -39.60 -42.92
N LYS A 69 -6.79 -39.78 -44.20
CA LYS A 69 -6.32 -38.91 -45.30
C LYS A 69 -6.63 -37.40 -45.29
N PRO A 70 -5.80 -36.59 -45.99
CA PRO A 70 -6.09 -35.18 -46.25
C PRO A 70 -7.19 -35.04 -47.29
N ARG A 71 -8.19 -34.21 -47.01
CA ARG A 71 -9.18 -33.77 -48.01
C ARG A 71 -9.07 -32.26 -48.21
N ALA A 72 -9.04 -31.92 -49.48
CA ALA A 72 -8.83 -30.60 -50.05
C ALA A 72 -9.83 -29.53 -49.58
N SER A 73 -9.33 -28.29 -49.59
CA SER A 73 -9.92 -27.08 -50.17
C SER A 73 -11.45 -27.02 -50.25
N LEU A 74 -12.05 -26.03 -49.57
CA LEU A 74 -13.15 -25.22 -50.10
C LEU A 74 -13.46 -24.01 -49.19
N THR A 75 -13.57 -22.86 -49.86
CA THR A 75 -14.49 -21.72 -49.63
C THR A 75 -14.39 -20.85 -48.37
N SER A 76 -13.89 -19.64 -48.64
CA SER A 76 -14.31 -18.35 -48.08
C SER A 76 -15.78 -18.35 -47.62
N HIS A 77 -15.97 -18.23 -46.31
CA HIS A 77 -17.25 -17.85 -45.72
C HIS A 77 -17.15 -16.42 -45.19
N ASN A 78 -18.10 -15.61 -45.66
CA ASN A 78 -18.35 -14.24 -45.24
C ASN A 78 -18.31 -14.09 -43.72
N PHE A 79 -17.36 -13.29 -43.24
CA PHE A 79 -17.40 -12.74 -41.90
C PHE A 79 -18.66 -11.88 -41.73
N PRO A 80 -19.47 -12.08 -40.69
CA PRO A 80 -20.48 -11.11 -40.32
C PRO A 80 -19.80 -9.80 -39.92
N GLN A 81 -20.26 -8.74 -40.55
CA GLN A 81 -19.93 -7.34 -40.31
C GLN A 81 -19.93 -7.05 -38.79
N LEU A 82 -18.79 -6.59 -38.26
CA LEU A 82 -18.69 -6.04 -36.91
C LEU A 82 -19.70 -4.87 -36.80
N LYS A 83 -20.74 -5.06 -35.98
CA LYS A 83 -21.60 -3.96 -35.57
C LYS A 83 -20.79 -3.01 -34.70
N THR A 84 -20.65 -1.78 -35.18
CA THR A 84 -20.22 -0.61 -34.43
C THR A 84 -21.03 -0.52 -33.14
N LEU A 85 -20.38 -0.75 -31.99
CA LEU A 85 -20.97 -0.50 -30.69
C LEU A 85 -21.03 1.02 -30.49
N SER A 86 -22.25 1.53 -30.60
CA SER A 86 -22.63 2.89 -30.28
C SER A 86 -22.37 3.17 -28.80
N ALA A 87 -21.73 4.29 -28.51
CA ALA A 87 -21.56 4.83 -27.17
C ALA A 87 -22.93 5.01 -26.52
N ALA A 88 -23.29 4.10 -25.60
CA ALA A 88 -24.44 4.28 -24.75
C ALA A 88 -24.10 5.37 -23.72
N GLN A 89 -24.80 6.49 -23.86
CA GLN A 89 -24.83 7.57 -22.88
C GLN A 89 -25.29 7.01 -21.53
N SER A 90 -24.39 7.03 -20.55
CA SER A 90 -24.73 6.82 -19.14
C SER A 90 -25.70 7.91 -18.68
N THR A 91 -26.95 7.51 -18.48
CA THR A 91 -27.94 8.29 -17.75
C THR A 91 -27.51 8.40 -16.28
N SER A 92 -27.25 9.62 -15.84
CA SER A 92 -27.00 9.96 -14.44
C SER A 92 -28.26 9.72 -13.61
N VAL A 93 -28.19 8.81 -12.65
CA VAL A 93 -29.18 8.68 -11.58
C VAL A 93 -28.64 9.42 -10.34
N PRO A 94 -29.37 10.38 -9.77
CA PRO A 94 -28.97 11.04 -8.52
C PRO A 94 -29.46 10.24 -7.30
N GLY A 95 -28.51 9.91 -6.40
CA GLY A 95 -28.77 9.76 -4.95
C GLY A 95 -29.26 8.41 -4.40
N ASN A 96 -28.35 7.44 -4.23
CA ASN A 96 -28.21 6.48 -3.11
C ASN A 96 -27.09 5.49 -3.47
N GLY A 97 -25.86 6.01 -3.59
CA GLY A 97 -24.76 5.32 -4.28
C GLY A 97 -24.32 4.03 -3.60
N SER A 98 -24.74 2.89 -4.16
CA SER A 98 -24.06 1.61 -3.98
C SER A 98 -22.62 1.79 -4.45
N TYR A 99 -21.67 1.87 -3.52
CA TYR A 99 -20.26 1.87 -3.88
C TYR A 99 -19.95 0.56 -4.64
N PRO A 100 -19.19 0.60 -5.74
CA PRO A 100 -18.95 -0.58 -6.57
C PRO A 100 -18.00 -1.60 -5.92
N TYR A 101 -17.46 -1.32 -4.74
CA TYR A 101 -16.48 -2.16 -4.07
C TYR A 101 -17.13 -3.39 -3.44
N GLN A 102 -16.68 -4.57 -3.85
CA GLN A 102 -16.94 -5.77 -3.08
C GLN A 102 -16.05 -5.75 -1.83
N PRO A 103 -16.58 -6.09 -0.64
CA PRO A 103 -15.75 -6.18 0.56
C PRO A 103 -14.54 -7.10 0.34
N ILE A 104 -13.34 -6.60 0.64
CA ILE A 104 -12.14 -7.42 0.68
C ILE A 104 -11.98 -8.06 2.06
N VAL A 105 -11.64 -9.34 2.07
CA VAL A 105 -11.45 -10.13 3.30
C VAL A 105 -9.98 -10.11 3.67
N ALA A 106 -9.66 -9.57 4.84
CA ALA A 106 -8.30 -9.63 5.38
C ALA A 106 -7.97 -11.03 5.93
N VAL A 107 -6.69 -11.38 5.80
CA VAL A 107 -6.15 -12.62 6.39
C VAL A 107 -5.56 -12.28 7.75
N ALA A 108 -6.00 -13.00 8.79
CA ALA A 108 -5.53 -12.81 10.15
C ALA A 108 -4.00 -12.74 10.25
N ASN A 109 -3.48 -11.79 11.04
CA ASN A 109 -2.04 -11.56 11.26
C ASN A 109 -1.20 -11.29 9.99
N SER A 110 -1.84 -10.89 8.88
CA SER A 110 -1.19 -10.75 7.58
C SER A 110 -1.53 -9.41 6.93
N ALA A 111 -0.65 -8.98 6.03
CA ALA A 111 -0.92 -7.94 5.05
C ALA A 111 -1.06 -8.60 3.68
N SER A 112 -2.14 -8.29 2.96
CA SER A 112 -2.38 -8.86 1.63
C SER A 112 -2.67 -7.79 0.59
N VAL A 113 -2.20 -8.01 -0.64
CA VAL A 113 -2.51 -7.17 -1.81
C VAL A 113 -3.17 -8.04 -2.86
N LYS A 114 -4.47 -7.83 -3.07
CA LYS A 114 -5.24 -8.47 -4.13
C LYS A 114 -5.12 -7.66 -5.41
N ASN A 115 -4.63 -8.30 -6.46
CA ASN A 115 -4.60 -7.70 -7.80
C ASN A 115 -5.85 -8.12 -8.57
N SER A 116 -6.90 -7.29 -8.57
CA SER A 116 -8.09 -7.52 -9.40
C SER A 116 -7.97 -6.92 -10.80
N CYS A 117 -6.81 -6.40 -11.16
CA CYS A 117 -6.54 -5.92 -12.51
C CYS A 117 -6.41 -7.09 -13.48
N SER A 118 -6.68 -6.82 -14.77
CA SER A 118 -6.47 -7.77 -15.88
C SER A 118 -5.00 -7.93 -16.28
N TYR A 119 -4.11 -7.21 -15.61
CA TYR A 119 -2.68 -7.20 -15.84
C TYR A 119 -1.94 -7.58 -14.56
N ALA A 120 -0.74 -8.14 -14.70
CA ALA A 120 0.13 -8.41 -13.58
C ALA A 120 0.82 -7.13 -13.08
N VAL A 121 1.19 -7.13 -11.80
CA VAL A 121 1.98 -6.08 -11.15
C VAL A 121 3.13 -6.73 -10.39
N TYR A 122 4.05 -5.91 -9.90
CA TYR A 122 5.13 -6.33 -9.03
C TYR A 122 4.98 -5.67 -7.67
N VAL A 123 5.36 -6.38 -6.61
CA VAL A 123 5.46 -5.86 -5.25
C VAL A 123 6.89 -5.94 -4.73
N THR A 124 7.35 -4.86 -4.11
CA THR A 124 8.49 -4.86 -3.20
C THR A 124 8.00 -4.46 -1.82
N SER A 125 8.36 -5.24 -0.83
CA SER A 125 7.95 -5.05 0.55
C SER A 125 9.14 -4.58 1.37
N GLU A 126 9.27 -3.26 1.50
CA GLU A 126 10.44 -2.63 2.10
C GLU A 126 10.12 -1.97 3.44
N GLY A 127 11.15 -1.84 4.26
CA GLY A 127 11.07 -1.14 5.54
C GLY A 127 12.46 -0.98 6.13
N HIS A 128 12.53 -0.50 7.36
CA HIS A 128 13.80 -0.46 8.10
C HIS A 128 14.39 -1.88 8.26
N SER A 129 15.71 -2.00 8.41
CA SER A 129 16.38 -3.31 8.53
C SER A 129 15.89 -4.14 9.73
N SER A 130 15.37 -3.47 10.77
CA SER A 130 14.78 -4.14 11.95
C SER A 130 13.43 -4.80 11.69
N CYS A 131 12.79 -4.54 10.54
CA CYS A 131 11.54 -5.19 10.16
C CYS A 131 11.73 -6.64 9.70
N GLY A 132 12.98 -7.07 9.44
CA GLY A 132 13.29 -8.34 8.80
C GLY A 132 13.08 -8.32 7.28
N PRO A 133 13.35 -9.44 6.59
CA PRO A 133 13.27 -9.50 5.13
C PRO A 133 11.84 -9.30 4.64
N GLY A 134 11.69 -8.69 3.46
CA GLY A 134 10.45 -8.61 2.70
C GLY A 134 10.66 -9.09 1.27
N ALA A 135 9.58 -9.20 0.51
CA ALA A 135 9.64 -9.55 -0.91
C ALA A 135 10.36 -8.46 -1.73
N GLU A 136 11.09 -8.88 -2.76
CA GLU A 136 11.76 -7.99 -3.71
C GLU A 136 11.28 -8.33 -5.12
N ASN A 137 10.60 -7.39 -5.77
CA ASN A 137 10.08 -7.50 -7.14
C ASN A 137 9.27 -8.79 -7.40
N GLU A 138 8.47 -9.20 -6.42
CA GLU A 138 7.61 -10.38 -6.55
C GLU A 138 6.44 -10.10 -7.50
N LEU A 139 6.19 -11.00 -8.44
CA LEU A 139 5.10 -10.87 -9.41
C LEU A 139 3.76 -11.22 -8.76
N ILE A 140 2.83 -10.28 -8.75
CA ILE A 140 1.41 -10.52 -8.47
C ILE A 140 0.68 -10.65 -9.80
N ALA A 141 0.40 -11.89 -10.22
CA ALA A 141 -0.36 -12.15 -11.44
C ALA A 141 -1.73 -11.46 -11.42
N ALA A 142 -2.31 -11.24 -12.60
CA ALA A 142 -3.69 -10.78 -12.72
C ALA A 142 -4.63 -11.73 -11.94
N TYR A 143 -5.58 -11.16 -11.20
CA TYR A 143 -6.57 -11.89 -10.38
C TYR A 143 -5.96 -12.79 -9.31
N SER A 144 -4.77 -12.44 -8.80
CA SER A 144 -4.11 -13.16 -7.71
C SER A 144 -3.85 -12.26 -6.51
N THR A 145 -3.42 -12.85 -5.40
CA THR A 145 -3.19 -12.14 -4.14
C THR A 145 -1.78 -12.43 -3.64
N TYR A 146 -1.04 -11.37 -3.35
CA TYR A 146 0.17 -11.44 -2.53
C TYR A 146 -0.21 -11.40 -1.05
N THR A 147 0.51 -12.12 -0.20
CA THR A 147 0.30 -12.09 1.26
C THR A 147 1.61 -12.27 1.98
N GLU A 148 1.87 -11.40 2.95
CA GLU A 148 2.96 -11.55 3.91
C GLU A 148 2.45 -11.49 5.35
N LYS A 149 3.22 -12.06 6.27
CA LYS A 149 2.96 -11.88 7.71
C LYS A 149 3.15 -10.41 8.06
N LEU A 150 2.29 -9.86 8.92
CA LEU A 150 2.54 -8.54 9.51
C LEU A 150 3.86 -8.56 10.28
N ARG A 151 4.79 -7.70 9.86
CA ARG A 151 6.12 -7.55 10.44
C ARG A 151 6.16 -6.38 11.42
N LYS A 152 6.85 -6.58 12.53
CA LYS A 152 7.09 -5.56 13.54
C LYS A 152 8.46 -4.94 13.29
N CYS A 153 8.51 -3.62 13.26
CA CYS A 153 9.72 -2.84 13.07
C CYS A 153 10.07 -2.13 14.38
N GLU A 154 11.36 -2.00 14.70
CA GLU A 154 11.79 -1.13 15.82
C GLU A 154 11.66 0.36 15.47
N THR A 155 11.64 0.68 14.17
CA THR A 155 11.55 2.06 13.67
C THR A 155 10.80 2.06 12.34
N GLY A 156 9.87 3.00 12.19
CA GLY A 156 9.07 3.16 10.97
C GLY A 156 8.08 2.01 10.74
N GLY A 157 7.72 1.82 9.48
CA GLY A 157 6.78 0.80 9.02
C GLY A 157 7.30 0.04 7.81
N ILE A 158 6.38 -0.68 7.17
CA ILE A 158 6.55 -1.34 5.90
C ILE A 158 5.80 -0.56 4.82
N SER A 159 6.44 -0.38 3.67
CA SER A 159 5.81 0.07 2.43
C SER A 159 5.78 -1.10 1.45
N LEU A 160 4.57 -1.52 1.09
CA LEU A 160 4.30 -2.43 -0.03
C LEU A 160 4.22 -1.59 -1.30
N LYS A 161 5.34 -1.52 -2.01
CA LYS A 161 5.49 -0.76 -3.25
C LYS A 161 4.99 -1.58 -4.42
N ILE A 162 3.99 -1.06 -5.13
CA ILE A 162 3.33 -1.73 -6.24
C ILE A 162 3.61 -1.00 -7.55
N SER A 163 4.13 -1.71 -8.55
CA SER A 163 4.42 -1.16 -9.87
C SER A 163 3.93 -2.08 -11.00
N LYS A 164 3.64 -1.50 -12.17
CA LYS A 164 3.36 -2.27 -13.40
C LYS A 164 4.64 -2.86 -14.02
N SER A 165 5.82 -2.44 -13.56
CA SER A 165 7.14 -2.84 -14.05
C SER A 165 8.08 -3.24 -12.90
N GLN A 166 9.01 -4.15 -13.19
CA GLN A 166 10.02 -4.63 -12.23
C GLN A 166 11.03 -3.58 -11.78
N ASP A 167 11.15 -2.48 -12.51
CA ASP A 167 12.10 -1.41 -12.18
C ASP A 167 11.65 -0.52 -11.01
N MET A 168 10.39 -0.67 -10.55
CA MET A 168 9.81 0.09 -9.44
C MET A 168 10.00 1.61 -9.58
N GLY A 169 9.95 2.13 -10.81
CA GLY A 169 10.26 3.54 -11.07
C GLY A 169 9.25 4.53 -10.47
N ASN A 170 7.96 4.19 -10.50
CA ASN A 170 6.85 5.03 -10.01
C ASN A 170 5.83 4.19 -9.23
N PRO A 171 6.20 3.60 -8.09
CA PRO A 171 5.34 2.68 -7.38
C PRO A 171 4.25 3.45 -6.63
N MET A 172 3.03 2.91 -6.63
CA MET A 172 2.05 3.28 -5.61
C MET A 172 2.36 2.49 -4.34
N GLN A 173 1.97 3.00 -3.17
CA GLN A 173 2.35 2.42 -1.89
C GLN A 173 1.12 2.07 -1.07
N PHE A 174 1.14 0.88 -0.49
CA PHE A 174 0.34 0.55 0.67
C PHE A 174 1.25 0.46 1.88
N GLU A 175 0.99 1.28 2.90
CA GLU A 175 1.88 1.38 4.05
C GLU A 175 1.20 0.74 5.25
N TYR A 176 2.00 0.09 6.11
CA TYR A 176 1.52 -0.37 7.41
C TYR A 176 2.60 -0.30 8.49
N SER A 177 2.18 -0.18 9.75
CA SER A 177 3.07 -0.21 10.90
C SER A 177 2.43 -0.98 12.05
N VAL A 178 3.10 -2.02 12.54
CA VAL A 178 2.69 -2.71 13.77
C VAL A 178 3.27 -1.97 14.97
N TRP A 179 2.41 -1.54 15.89
CA TRP A 179 2.79 -0.74 17.05
C TRP A 179 3.66 -1.56 18.01
N THR A 180 4.60 -0.89 18.68
CA THR A 180 5.59 -1.60 19.50
C THR A 180 5.07 -1.99 20.88
N ASP A 181 4.10 -1.24 21.35
CA ASP A 181 3.50 -1.24 22.68
C ASP A 181 2.07 -1.81 22.70
N GLU A 182 1.40 -1.88 21.55
CA GLU A 182 0.02 -2.36 21.43
C GLU A 182 -0.15 -3.38 20.28
N PRO A 183 -1.13 -4.29 20.36
CA PRO A 183 -1.46 -5.21 19.27
C PRO A 183 -2.26 -4.49 18.16
N THR A 184 -1.77 -3.33 17.73
CA THR A 184 -2.40 -2.44 16.75
C THR A 184 -1.55 -2.39 15.48
N VAL A 185 -2.19 -2.46 14.32
CA VAL A 185 -1.59 -2.18 13.03
C VAL A 185 -2.23 -0.91 12.46
N SER A 186 -1.42 0.08 12.14
CA SER A 186 -1.86 1.22 11.32
C SER A 186 -1.61 0.94 9.85
N TYR A 187 -2.44 1.48 8.97
CA TYR A 187 -2.35 1.28 7.51
C TYR A 187 -2.93 2.45 6.73
N ASP A 188 -2.42 2.67 5.53
CA ASP A 188 -2.89 3.73 4.64
C ASP A 188 -2.59 3.43 3.15
N ILE A 189 -3.14 4.27 2.28
CA ILE A 189 -2.90 4.27 0.83
C ILE A 189 -2.10 5.53 0.51
N SER A 190 -1.04 5.39 -0.29
CA SER A 190 -0.14 6.50 -0.61
C SER A 190 0.22 6.51 -2.09
N TYR A 191 -0.10 7.63 -2.76
CA TYR A 191 0.18 7.86 -4.19
C TYR A 191 1.45 8.68 -4.42
N LEU A 192 2.13 9.10 -3.35
CA LEU A 192 3.20 10.11 -3.39
C LEU A 192 4.35 9.79 -4.35
N ASN A 193 4.65 8.49 -4.57
CA ASN A 193 5.74 8.07 -5.45
C ASN A 193 5.33 7.75 -6.90
N CYS A 194 4.03 7.68 -7.20
CA CYS A 194 3.54 7.43 -8.55
C CYS A 194 2.83 8.63 -9.17
N MET A 195 2.39 9.59 -8.36
CA MET A 195 1.64 10.74 -8.83
C MET A 195 2.54 11.79 -9.51
N ASN A 196 1.96 12.51 -10.47
CA ASN A 196 2.56 13.68 -11.09
C ASN A 196 1.59 14.86 -11.02
N GLY A 197 1.71 15.68 -9.96
CA GLY A 197 0.70 16.70 -9.67
C GLY A 197 -0.65 16.04 -9.35
N ASN A 198 -1.71 16.36 -10.10
CA ASN A 198 -3.02 15.73 -9.91
C ASN A 198 -3.26 14.54 -10.85
N ASP A 199 -2.20 13.99 -11.45
CA ASP A 199 -2.26 12.83 -12.32
C ASP A 199 -1.83 11.57 -11.56
N LEU A 200 -2.75 10.61 -11.44
CA LEU A 200 -2.55 9.30 -10.80
C LEU A 200 -2.48 8.15 -11.83
N SER A 201 -2.42 8.44 -13.14
CA SER A 201 -2.46 7.42 -14.20
C SER A 201 -1.30 6.43 -14.18
N ALA A 202 -0.15 6.82 -13.61
CA ALA A 202 1.00 5.94 -13.41
C ALA A 202 0.86 5.01 -12.20
N CYS A 203 -0.05 5.30 -11.27
CA CYS A 203 -0.30 4.50 -10.08
C CYS A 203 -0.99 3.18 -10.45
N ALA A 204 -0.35 2.06 -10.13
CA ALA A 204 -0.91 0.73 -10.40
C ALA A 204 -2.32 0.58 -9.80
N GLY A 205 -3.27 0.04 -10.57
CA GLY A 205 -4.63 -0.22 -10.13
C GLY A 205 -5.57 0.99 -10.03
N HIS A 206 -5.06 2.22 -10.08
CA HIS A 206 -5.90 3.43 -9.95
C HIS A 206 -6.96 3.55 -11.05
N ASP A 207 -6.67 3.02 -12.24
CA ASP A 207 -7.57 2.97 -13.38
C ASP A 207 -8.83 2.13 -13.15
N GLY A 208 -8.80 1.22 -12.16
CA GLY A 208 -9.94 0.45 -11.71
C GLY A 208 -10.37 0.73 -10.27
N GLY A 209 -9.81 1.73 -9.61
CA GLY A 209 -10.08 2.07 -8.21
C GLY A 209 -9.28 1.22 -7.22
N ILE A 210 -9.14 1.74 -6.00
CA ILE A 210 -8.34 1.13 -4.93
C ILE A 210 -9.22 1.00 -3.67
N GLN A 211 -9.05 -0.08 -2.91
CA GLN A 211 -9.58 -0.15 -1.55
C GLN A 211 -8.57 -0.69 -0.55
N ALA A 212 -8.79 -0.35 0.72
CA ALA A 212 -8.06 -0.90 1.85
C ALA A 212 -9.02 -1.14 3.02
N SER A 213 -8.89 -2.27 3.70
CA SER A 213 -9.67 -2.60 4.90
C SER A 213 -8.87 -3.50 5.85
N ALA A 214 -9.41 -3.70 7.04
CA ALA A 214 -8.94 -4.69 8.01
C ALA A 214 -10.01 -5.77 8.22
N GLY A 215 -9.65 -6.86 8.89
CA GLY A 215 -10.54 -8.01 9.11
C GLY A 215 -11.69 -7.79 10.12
N ASP A 216 -12.04 -6.54 10.41
CA ASP A 216 -13.10 -6.15 11.33
C ASP A 216 -13.83 -4.91 10.79
N ASP A 217 -15.16 -4.99 10.68
CA ASP A 217 -15.99 -3.92 10.11
C ASP A 217 -16.00 -2.63 10.96
N SER A 218 -15.53 -2.69 12.21
CA SER A 218 -15.35 -1.50 13.05
C SER A 218 -14.09 -0.70 12.70
N CYS A 219 -13.16 -1.30 11.95
CA CYS A 219 -11.92 -0.65 11.54
C CYS A 219 -12.12 0.21 10.28
N PRO A 220 -11.36 1.31 10.12
CA PRO A 220 -11.52 2.21 8.97
C PRO A 220 -11.35 1.49 7.62
N ALA A 221 -12.25 1.73 6.68
CA ALA A 221 -12.11 1.28 5.30
C ALA A 221 -11.90 2.48 4.38
N TYR A 222 -11.07 2.30 3.36
CA TYR A 222 -10.74 3.33 2.38
C TYR A 222 -11.13 2.86 0.98
N HIS A 223 -11.74 3.75 0.21
CA HIS A 223 -12.22 3.50 -1.13
C HIS A 223 -11.91 4.69 -2.05
N CYS A 224 -10.96 4.50 -2.96
CA CYS A 224 -10.55 5.48 -3.96
C CYS A 224 -11.16 5.16 -5.31
N ILE A 225 -12.09 6.01 -5.77
CA ILE A 225 -12.79 5.86 -7.06
C ILE A 225 -11.77 5.83 -8.21
N ALA A 226 -12.04 4.95 -9.17
CA ALA A 226 -11.23 4.78 -10.36
C ALA A 226 -11.03 6.10 -11.10
N ASN A 227 -9.80 6.43 -11.47
CA ASN A 227 -9.45 7.63 -12.23
C ASN A 227 -9.81 8.97 -11.54
N GLU A 228 -10.09 8.96 -10.24
CA GLU A 228 -10.37 10.18 -9.44
C GLU A 228 -9.28 10.43 -8.39
N MET A 229 -9.06 11.71 -8.05
CA MET A 229 -8.21 12.07 -6.92
C MET A 229 -8.84 11.56 -5.61
N CYS A 230 -8.02 10.96 -4.75
CA CYS A 230 -8.45 10.34 -3.50
C CYS A 230 -7.92 11.10 -2.27
N ASP A 231 -7.96 12.42 -2.32
CA ASP A 231 -7.32 13.31 -1.33
C ASP A 231 -7.88 13.21 0.10
N LYS A 232 -9.04 12.60 0.29
CA LYS A 232 -9.65 12.35 1.61
C LYS A 232 -9.34 10.99 2.22
N GLN A 233 -8.85 10.04 1.43
CA GLN A 233 -8.72 8.64 1.82
C GLN A 233 -7.35 8.03 1.45
N ALA A 234 -6.46 8.84 0.86
CA ALA A 234 -5.10 8.46 0.53
C ALA A 234 -4.17 9.68 0.61
N TYR A 235 -2.88 9.42 0.85
CA TYR A 235 -1.85 10.43 0.76
C TYR A 235 -1.57 10.81 -0.70
N VAL A 236 -1.99 12.04 -1.05
CA VAL A 236 -1.63 12.74 -2.29
C VAL A 236 -0.79 13.99 -2.01
N VAL A 237 -0.54 14.28 -0.73
CA VAL A 237 0.37 15.31 -0.25
C VAL A 237 1.16 14.72 0.92
N ALA A 238 2.47 14.94 0.95
CA ALA A 238 3.33 14.44 2.01
C ALA A 238 2.82 14.90 3.39
N GLU A 239 2.83 13.98 4.36
CA GLU A 239 2.41 14.21 5.75
C GLU A 239 1.01 14.82 5.90
N PHE A 240 0.17 14.68 4.86
CA PHE A 240 -1.13 15.32 4.77
C PHE A 240 -1.09 16.84 5.01
N ASP A 241 0.03 17.50 4.65
CA ASP A 241 0.29 18.92 4.93
C ASP A 241 0.16 19.26 6.43
N TYR A 242 0.46 18.29 7.31
CA TYR A 242 0.31 18.35 8.76
C TYR A 242 -1.12 18.69 9.24
N LYS A 243 -2.13 18.46 8.40
CA LYS A 243 -3.53 18.71 8.75
C LYS A 243 -4.07 17.56 9.60
N PRO A 244 -5.03 17.84 10.51
CA PRO A 244 -5.75 16.79 11.21
C PRO A 244 -6.56 15.93 10.22
N GLY A 245 -6.81 14.68 10.59
CA GLY A 245 -7.62 13.76 9.78
C GLY A 245 -6.85 13.12 8.62
N ALA A 246 -5.54 12.91 8.79
CA ALA A 246 -4.75 12.12 7.86
C ALA A 246 -5.40 10.73 7.64
N PRO A 247 -5.35 10.18 6.42
CA PRO A 247 -6.08 8.97 6.05
C PRO A 247 -5.36 7.69 6.53
N VAL A 248 -5.12 7.59 7.84
CA VAL A 248 -4.46 6.45 8.49
C VAL A 248 -5.48 5.67 9.29
N GLY A 249 -5.63 4.40 8.92
CA GLY A 249 -6.48 3.44 9.61
C GLY A 249 -5.70 2.79 10.74
N ALA A 250 -6.41 2.27 11.73
CA ALA A 250 -5.82 1.45 12.78
C ALA A 250 -6.79 0.33 13.15
N CYS A 251 -6.25 -0.88 13.32
CA CYS A 251 -7.01 -2.05 13.70
C CYS A 251 -6.17 -3.01 14.54
N ALA A 252 -6.80 -4.02 15.15
CA ALA A 252 -6.07 -5.05 15.86
C ALA A 252 -5.26 -5.93 14.88
N VAL A 253 -4.01 -6.23 15.23
CA VAL A 253 -3.06 -6.98 14.38
C VAL A 253 -3.60 -8.37 14.01
N ASP A 254 -4.32 -9.02 14.91
CA ASP A 254 -4.86 -10.36 14.70
C ASP A 254 -5.95 -10.40 13.62
N LYS A 255 -6.56 -9.26 13.29
CA LYS A 255 -7.53 -9.12 12.19
C LYS A 255 -6.87 -9.06 10.82
N GLY A 256 -5.60 -8.68 10.76
CA GLY A 256 -4.89 -8.44 9.50
C GLY A 256 -5.41 -7.24 8.72
N ILE A 257 -4.74 -6.95 7.60
CA ILE A 257 -5.08 -5.87 6.67
C ILE A 257 -5.06 -6.38 5.23
N ALA A 258 -5.91 -5.79 4.39
CA ALA A 258 -5.97 -6.11 2.97
C ALA A 258 -6.12 -4.86 2.12
N PHE A 259 -5.43 -4.89 0.99
CA PHE A 259 -5.46 -3.87 -0.05
C PHE A 259 -5.90 -4.50 -1.37
N GLU A 260 -6.56 -3.74 -2.23
CA GLU A 260 -6.97 -4.22 -3.56
C GLU A 260 -6.72 -3.18 -4.63
N LEU A 261 -6.14 -3.65 -5.73
CA LEU A 261 -5.95 -2.93 -6.98
C LEU A 261 -7.12 -3.21 -7.93
N CYS A 262 -7.53 -2.21 -8.71
CA CYS A 262 -8.66 -2.31 -9.63
C CYS A 262 -9.97 -2.78 -8.96
N ALA A 263 -10.22 -2.31 -7.75
CA ALA A 263 -11.26 -2.83 -6.87
C ALA A 263 -12.71 -2.46 -7.27
N GLY A 264 -12.89 -1.56 -8.23
CA GLY A 264 -14.19 -1.22 -8.82
C GLY A 264 -14.52 -1.99 -10.11
N ASN A 265 -13.59 -2.78 -10.65
CA ASN A 265 -13.72 -3.48 -11.94
C ASN A 265 -14.35 -4.88 -11.79
N HIS A 266 -15.51 -4.97 -11.15
CA HIS A 266 -16.27 -6.22 -10.98
C HIS A 266 -17.25 -6.50 -12.12
#